data_AF-H1KTM3-F1
#
_entry.id   AF-H1KTM3-F1
#
_cell.length_a   1.000
_cell.length_b   1.000
_cell.length_c   1.000
_cell.angle_alpha   90.00
_cell.angle_beta   90.00
_cell.angle_gamma   90.00
#
_symmetry.space_group_name_H-M   'P 1'
#
loop_
_entity.id
_entity.type
_entity.pdbx_description
1 polymer ?
#
loop_
_entity_poly.entity_id
_entity_poly.type
_entity_poly.pdbx_seq_one_letter_code
_entity_poly.pdbx_strand_id
1 'polypeptide(L)'
;MPSLQSLKVSFAEIAVSIPPDSTRKAGSVQWPAELPGDPATGFVTVKAHTLDRPQAMSWISRTAKLVPQRQALVFIHGFNNLFEEAVYRFVQIVHDGR
;
A
#
# COMPACT_ATOMS: atom_id res chain seq x y z
N MET A 1 8.61 -26.41 0.27
CA MET A 1 7.57 -26.79 1.25
C MET A 1 6.71 -25.56 1.50
N PRO A 2 5.39 -25.61 1.28
CA PRO A 2 4.55 -24.45 1.58
C PRO A 2 4.46 -24.34 3.10
N SER A 3 4.99 -23.25 3.66
CA SER A 3 4.77 -22.93 5.07
C SER A 3 3.29 -22.62 5.25
N LEU A 4 2.62 -23.35 6.14
CA LEU A 4 1.33 -22.94 6.69
C LEU A 4 1.42 -21.47 7.10
N GLN A 5 0.66 -20.61 6.42
CA GLN A 5 0.43 -19.25 6.91
C GLN A 5 -0.16 -19.38 8.30
N SER A 6 0.55 -18.84 9.30
CA SER A 6 0.06 -18.73 10.67
C SER A 6 -1.30 -18.01 10.65
N LEU A 7 -2.29 -18.50 11.41
CA LEU A 7 -3.59 -17.84 11.67
C LEU A 7 -3.45 -16.50 12.44
N LYS A 8 -2.26 -15.89 12.44
CA LYS A 8 -1.95 -14.65 13.15
C LYS A 8 -2.04 -13.48 12.17
N VAL A 9 -2.77 -12.46 12.61
CA VAL A 9 -2.85 -11.18 11.90
C VAL A 9 -1.50 -10.47 11.97
N SER A 10 -1.00 -10.04 10.81
CA SER A 10 0.22 -9.24 10.67
C SER A 10 -0.13 -7.80 10.29
N PHE A 11 0.68 -6.84 10.70
CA PHE A 11 0.49 -5.42 10.39
C PHE A 11 1.75 -4.85 9.74
N ALA A 12 1.58 -3.93 8.80
CA ALA A 12 2.66 -3.18 8.20
C ALA A 12 2.22 -1.76 7.86
N GLU A 13 3.14 -0.80 8.07
CA GLU A 13 3.05 0.55 7.51
C GLU A 13 3.85 0.57 6.21
N ILE A 14 3.17 0.85 5.10
CA ILE A 14 3.79 0.87 3.77
C ILE A 14 3.58 2.26 3.15
N ALA A 15 4.64 2.85 2.63
CA ALA A 15 4.58 4.05 1.81
C ALA A 15 5.09 3.74 0.41
N VAL A 16 4.28 4.10 -0.59
CA VAL A 16 4.57 3.90 -2.01
C VAL A 16 4.63 5.27 -2.66
N SER A 17 5.72 5.56 -3.36
CA SER A 17 5.82 6.68 -4.27
C SER A 17 5.05 6.37 -5.55
N ILE A 18 4.35 7.37 -6.07
CA ILE A 18 3.63 7.32 -7.35
C ILE A 18 4.32 8.33 -8.28
N PRO A 19 4.63 7.97 -9.53
CA PRO A 19 5.25 8.90 -10.48
C PRO A 19 4.29 10.06 -10.80
N PRO A 20 4.79 11.22 -11.28
CA PRO A 20 3.94 12.34 -11.66
C PRO A 20 2.88 11.99 -12.72
N ASP A 21 1.74 12.70 -12.70
CA ASP A 21 0.66 12.51 -13.68
C ASP A 21 1.12 12.64 -15.14
N SER A 22 2.11 13.50 -15.41
CA SER A 22 2.68 13.72 -16.73
C SER A 22 3.45 12.52 -17.30
N THR A 23 3.88 11.58 -16.45
CA THR A 23 4.70 10.42 -16.83
C THR A 23 4.03 9.08 -16.51
N ARG A 24 2.77 9.09 -16.05
CA ARG A 24 2.01 7.89 -15.70
C ARG A 24 0.72 7.77 -16.51
N LYS A 25 0.18 6.55 -16.55
CA LYS A 25 -1.16 6.27 -17.09
C LYS A 25 -2.16 6.00 -15.96
N ALA A 26 -3.18 6.85 -15.82
CA ALA A 26 -4.26 6.64 -14.85
C ALA A 26 -4.96 5.29 -15.06
N GLY A 27 -5.41 4.67 -13.96
CA GLY A 27 -5.98 3.31 -13.95
C GLY A 27 -4.94 2.18 -14.03
N SER A 28 -3.65 2.50 -14.18
CA SER A 28 -2.58 1.52 -14.36
C SER A 28 -1.55 1.60 -13.25
N VAL A 29 -1.08 0.45 -12.78
CA VAL A 29 0.12 0.36 -11.96
C VAL A 29 1.32 0.28 -12.89
N GLN A 30 2.18 1.29 -12.87
CA GLN A 30 3.41 1.33 -13.67
C GLN A 30 4.55 0.69 -12.87
N TRP A 31 4.86 -0.56 -13.19
CA TRP A 31 5.92 -1.31 -12.54
C TRP A 31 7.30 -0.80 -12.97
N PRO A 32 8.29 -0.75 -12.06
CA PRO A 32 9.67 -0.44 -12.45
C PRO A 32 10.21 -1.53 -13.36
N ALA A 33 10.95 -1.14 -14.40
CA ALA A 33 11.55 -2.08 -15.35
C ALA A 33 12.72 -2.88 -14.72
N GLU A 34 13.41 -2.27 -13.76
CA GLU A 34 14.55 -2.84 -13.05
C GLU A 34 14.49 -2.45 -11.57
N LEU A 35 15.20 -3.21 -10.73
CA LEU A 35 15.34 -2.91 -9.31
C LEU A 35 16.76 -2.38 -9.02
N PRO A 36 16.93 -1.35 -8.19
CA PRO A 36 15.87 -0.61 -7.47
C PRO A 36 15.03 0.25 -8.43
N GLY A 37 13.72 0.33 -8.16
CA GLY A 37 12.82 1.11 -9.00
C GLY A 37 13.06 2.61 -8.90
N ASP A 38 12.82 3.34 -9.99
CA ASP A 38 12.88 4.80 -10.05
C ASP A 38 11.51 5.44 -9.75
N PRO A 39 11.36 6.20 -8.65
CA PRO A 39 10.11 6.85 -8.28
C PRO A 39 9.60 7.88 -9.30
N ALA A 40 10.45 8.40 -10.20
CA ALA A 40 10.05 9.32 -11.25
C ALA A 40 9.30 8.63 -12.40
N THR A 41 9.50 7.31 -12.55
CA THR A 41 9.01 6.52 -13.68
C THR A 41 8.22 5.29 -13.27
N GLY A 42 8.09 4.97 -11.98
CA GLY A 42 7.32 3.82 -11.54
C GLY A 42 6.80 3.95 -10.12
N PHE A 43 5.86 3.06 -9.77
CA PHE A 43 5.44 2.89 -8.39
C PHE A 43 6.58 2.24 -7.63
N VAL A 44 7.00 2.85 -6.51
CA VAL A 44 8.14 2.37 -5.73
C VAL A 44 7.80 2.38 -4.26
N THR A 45 7.95 1.22 -3.60
CA THR A 45 7.89 1.17 -2.13
C THR A 45 9.09 1.91 -1.54
N VAL A 46 8.84 3.04 -0.89
CA VAL A 46 9.87 3.86 -0.22
C VAL A 46 9.94 3.59 1.28
N LYS A 47 8.94 2.93 1.85
CA LYS A 47 8.93 2.44 3.24
C LYS A 47 8.10 1.17 3.35
N ALA A 48 8.63 0.16 4.05
CA ALA A 48 7.89 -1.01 4.48
C ALA A 48 8.33 -1.36 5.91
N HIS A 49 7.46 -1.10 6.89
CA HIS A 49 7.77 -1.30 8.31
C HIS A 49 6.72 -2.23 8.93
N THR A 50 7.14 -3.44 9.30
CA THR A 50 6.29 -4.38 10.04
C THR A 50 6.00 -3.82 11.43
N LEU A 51 4.74 -3.89 11.84
CA LEU A 51 4.28 -3.42 13.14
C LEU A 51 3.77 -4.59 13.97
N ASP A 52 3.99 -4.52 15.27
CA ASP A 52 3.18 -5.31 16.20
C ASP A 52 1.77 -4.69 16.35
N ARG A 53 0.87 -5.44 17.00
CA ARG A 53 -0.53 -5.00 17.17
C ARG A 53 -0.63 -3.69 17.97
N PRO A 54 0.03 -3.50 19.13
CA PRO A 54 0.04 -2.20 19.83
C PRO A 54 0.49 -1.02 18.96
N GLN A 55 1.58 -1.18 18.20
CA GLN A 55 2.09 -0.16 17.29
C GLN A 55 1.08 0.18 16.20
N ALA A 56 0.45 -0.84 15.58
CA ALA A 56 -0.57 -0.65 14.57
C ALA A 56 -1.79 0.11 15.12
N MET A 57 -2.31 -0.28 16.29
CA MET A 57 -3.44 0.42 16.91
C MET A 57 -3.13 1.87 17.28
N SER A 58 -1.90 2.11 17.76
CA SER A 58 -1.41 3.44 18.09
C SER A 58 -1.28 4.31 16.83
N TRP A 59 -0.77 3.76 15.73
CA TRP A 59 -0.67 4.45 14.44
C TRP A 59 -2.05 4.79 13.87
N ILE A 60 -2.97 3.83 13.77
CA ILE A 60 -4.34 4.06 13.29
C ILE A 60 -5.04 5.14 14.13
N SER A 61 -4.93 5.07 15.47
CA SER A 61 -5.55 6.03 16.38
C SER A 61 -5.01 7.45 16.20
N ARG A 62 -3.71 7.61 15.94
CA ARG A 62 -3.11 8.92 15.63
C ARG A 62 -3.56 9.43 14.27
N THR A 63 -3.50 8.59 13.24
CA THR A 63 -3.86 8.98 11.86
C THR A 63 -5.34 9.34 11.74
N ALA A 64 -6.24 8.59 12.36
CA ALA A 64 -7.67 8.84 12.33
C ALA A 64 -8.07 10.20 12.95
N LYS A 65 -7.27 10.74 13.88
CA LYS A 65 -7.48 12.09 14.45
C LYS A 65 -7.19 13.21 13.45
N LEU A 66 -6.41 12.94 12.41
CA LEU A 66 -6.02 13.90 11.37
C LEU A 66 -7.00 13.91 10.18
N VAL A 67 -7.84 12.88 10.05
CA VAL A 67 -8.77 12.74 8.92
C VAL A 67 -10.13 13.38 9.26
N PRO A 68 -10.68 14.26 8.41
CA PRO A 68 -12.02 14.81 8.59
C PRO A 68 -13.07 13.70 8.78
N GLN A 69 -13.96 13.88 9.75
CA GLN A 69 -15.01 12.90 10.09
C GLN A 69 -14.50 11.49 10.48
N ARG A 70 -13.18 11.29 10.66
CA ARG A 70 -12.57 10.03 11.11
C ARG A 70 -12.95 8.82 10.24
N GLN A 71 -13.19 9.04 8.95
CA GLN A 71 -13.53 7.96 8.02
C GLN A 71 -12.29 7.13 7.65
N ALA A 72 -12.50 5.85 7.36
CA ALA A 72 -11.46 4.95 6.89
C ALA A 72 -11.92 4.21 5.63
N LEU A 73 -11.00 4.07 4.67
CA LEU A 73 -11.18 3.19 3.52
C LEU A 73 -10.49 1.85 3.82
N VAL A 74 -11.24 0.76 3.70
CA VAL A 74 -10.72 -0.60 3.86
C VAL A 74 -10.76 -1.29 2.50
N PHE A 75 -9.62 -1.82 2.07
CA PHE A 75 -9.47 -2.58 0.84
C PHE A 75 -9.13 -4.02 1.17
N ILE A 76 -9.97 -4.94 0.70
CA ILE A 76 -9.79 -6.39 0.85
C ILE A 76 -9.48 -6.94 -0.54
N HIS A 77 -8.32 -7.56 -0.70
CA HIS A 77 -7.96 -8.19 -1.97
C HIS A 77 -8.51 -9.62 -2.08
N GLY A 78 -8.76 -10.06 -3.31
CA GLY A 78 -9.22 -11.42 -3.58
C GLY A 78 -8.12 -12.47 -3.41
N PHE A 79 -8.51 -13.74 -3.37
CA PHE A 79 -7.62 -14.91 -3.18
C PHE A 79 -6.54 -15.06 -4.26
N ASN A 80 -6.80 -14.60 -5.49
CA ASN A 80 -5.89 -14.74 -6.64
C ASN A 80 -5.03 -13.50 -6.90
N ASN A 81 -4.65 -12.73 -5.87
CA ASN A 81 -3.73 -11.60 -6.00
C ASN A 81 -2.62 -11.71 -4.96
N LEU A 82 -1.39 -11.38 -5.34
CA LEU A 82 -0.30 -11.24 -4.37
C LEU A 82 -0.54 -10.01 -3.48
N PHE A 83 -0.02 -10.04 -2.25
CA PHE A 83 -0.21 -8.96 -1.28
C PHE A 83 0.37 -7.63 -1.80
N GLU A 84 1.57 -7.68 -2.36
CA GLU A 84 2.26 -6.54 -2.95
C GLU A 84 1.48 -5.95 -4.14
N GLU A 85 0.93 -6.78 -5.02
CA GLU A 85 0.09 -6.32 -6.13
C GLU A 85 -1.19 -5.63 -5.62
N ALA A 86 -1.79 -6.18 -4.57
CA ALA A 86 -2.95 -5.58 -3.92
C ALA A 86 -2.64 -4.22 -3.29
N VAL A 87 -1.47 -4.08 -2.64
CA VAL A 87 -1.02 -2.79 -2.08
C VAL A 87 -0.84 -1.75 -3.20
N TYR A 88 -0.18 -2.11 -4.29
CA TYR A 88 0.07 -1.18 -5.40
C TYR A 88 -1.25 -0.78 -6.09
N ARG A 89 -2.17 -1.74 -6.26
CA ARG A 89 -3.51 -1.47 -6.80
C ARG A 89 -4.32 -0.56 -5.88
N PHE A 90 -4.29 -0.78 -4.57
CA PHE A 90 -4.96 0.06 -3.60
C PHE A 90 -4.46 1.51 -3.68
N VAL A 91 -3.13 1.68 -3.69
CA VAL A 91 -2.50 3.00 -3.81
C VAL A 91 -2.91 3.69 -5.12
N GLN A 92 -2.95 2.96 -6.24
CA GLN A 92 -3.43 3.48 -7.52
C GLN A 92 -4.88 3.95 -7.45
N ILE A 93 -5.80 3.14 -6.91
CA ILE A 93 -7.23 3.49 -6.80
C ILE A 93 -7.42 4.74 -5.93
N VAL A 94 -6.75 4.81 -4.78
CA VAL A 94 -6.87 5.95 -3.87
C VAL A 94 -6.31 7.23 -4.49
N HIS A 95 -5.23 7.12 -5.25
CA HIS A 95 -4.62 8.27 -5.91
C HIS A 95 -5.48 8.77 -7.08
N ASP A 96 -6.00 7.87 -7.91
CA ASP A 96 -6.81 8.20 -9.08
C ASP A 96 -8.24 8.64 -8.75
N GLY A 97 -8.75 8.28 -7.57
CA GLY A 97 -10.09 8.63 -7.10
C GLY A 97 -10.20 10.00 -6.41
N ARG A 98 -9.15 10.82 -6.47
CA ARG A 98 -9.15 12.19 -5.90
C ARG A 98 -9.55 13.24 -6.92
#